data_AF-A0A3B4ZVH9-F1
#
_entry.id   AF-A0A3B4ZVH9-F1
#
_cell.length_a   1.000
_cell.length_b   1.000
_cell.length_c   1.000
_cell.angle_alpha   90.00
_cell.angle_beta   90.00
_cell.angle_gamma   90.00
#
_symmetry.space_group_name_H-M   'P 1'
#
loop_
_entity.id
_entity.type
_entity.pdbx_description
1 polymer ?
#
loop_
_entity_poly.entity_id
_entity_poly.type
_entity_poly.pdbx_seq_one_letter_code
_entity_poly.pdbx_strand_id
1 'polypeptide(L)'
;MNWTNAQHYCRVKYTDLATFDNMDDTNRLNRPSLETSLAWIGLTDDPKSWRGTWSNDSISWRWSATGETGRTGYQNWSPGYPNSAKANQFCVFVFNGKWDDYTNPPGQKIYTLIQNSMNWKDAQAYCRTHHTDLAMIENDQENGQVMSLLPNSKRWIGLY
;
A
#
# COMPACT_ATOMS: atom_id res chain seq x y z
N MET A 1 1.06 -7.99 -7.04
CA MET A 1 1.40 -7.44 -5.71
C MET A 1 0.58 -6.17 -5.53
N ASN A 2 -0.10 -5.97 -4.39
CA ASN A 2 -0.82 -4.71 -4.11
C ASN A 2 0.14 -3.65 -3.51
N TRP A 3 -0.30 -2.40 -3.43
CA TRP A 3 0.54 -1.29 -2.97
C TRP A 3 1.06 -1.51 -1.53
N THR A 4 0.18 -1.91 -0.60
CA THR A 4 0.53 -2.15 0.80
C THR A 4 1.59 -3.26 0.94
N ASN A 5 1.45 -4.34 0.18
CA ASN A 5 2.41 -5.44 0.18
C ASN A 5 3.74 -5.03 -0.46
N ALA A 6 3.70 -4.20 -1.52
CA ALA A 6 4.90 -3.66 -2.14
C ALA A 6 5.65 -2.72 -1.18
N GLN A 7 4.92 -1.85 -0.48
CA GLN A 7 5.46 -0.98 0.55
C GLN A 7 6.07 -1.77 1.71
N HIS A 8 5.34 -2.75 2.24
CA HIS A 8 5.84 -3.62 3.31
C HIS A 8 7.10 -4.35 2.86
N TYR A 9 7.09 -4.95 1.67
CA TYR A 9 8.28 -5.61 1.11
C TYR A 9 9.48 -4.66 1.01
N CYS A 10 9.28 -3.44 0.50
CA CYS A 10 10.32 -2.43 0.41
C CYS A 10 10.83 -1.98 1.77
N ARG A 11 9.98 -1.80 2.79
CA ARG A 11 10.41 -1.42 4.15
C ARG A 11 11.14 -2.54 4.89
N VAL A 12 10.86 -3.80 4.55
CA VAL A 12 11.56 -4.96 5.12
C VAL A 12 12.93 -5.18 4.46
N LYS A 13 13.07 -4.90 3.17
CA LYS A 13 14.29 -5.20 2.39
C LYS A 13 15.16 -3.99 2.06
N TYR A 14 14.56 -2.80 2.06
CA TYR A 14 15.13 -1.53 1.63
C TYR A 14 14.57 -0.41 2.53
N THR A 15 14.64 0.85 2.10
CA THR A 15 14.11 1.99 2.86
C THR A 15 12.58 2.06 2.76
N ASP A 16 12.04 2.27 1.55
CA ASP A 16 10.60 2.31 1.26
C ASP A 16 10.40 2.25 -0.27
N LEU A 17 9.16 2.39 -0.76
CA LEU A 17 8.89 2.66 -2.17
C LEU A 17 9.51 4.00 -2.60
N ALA A 18 9.94 4.09 -3.87
CA ALA A 18 10.62 5.26 -4.40
C ALA A 18 9.73 6.51 -4.37
N THR A 19 10.32 7.63 -3.98
CA THR A 19 9.78 8.99 -4.08
C THR A 19 10.56 9.77 -5.14
N PHE A 20 9.90 10.74 -5.79
CA PHE A 20 10.51 11.52 -6.87
C PHE A 20 10.30 13.00 -6.58
N ASP A 21 11.39 13.73 -6.35
CA ASP A 21 11.34 15.17 -6.02
C ASP A 21 11.58 16.05 -7.26
N ASN A 22 12.24 15.50 -8.28
CA ASN A 22 12.58 16.16 -9.54
C ASN A 22 12.81 15.16 -10.69
N MET A 23 13.11 15.66 -11.90
CA MET A 23 13.36 14.83 -13.09
C MET A 23 14.66 14.02 -13.02
N ASP A 24 15.66 14.47 -12.27
CA ASP A 24 16.92 13.73 -12.12
C ASP A 24 16.69 12.42 -11.35
N ASP A 25 15.74 12.40 -10.40
CA ASP A 25 15.38 11.17 -9.68
C ASP A 25 14.81 10.09 -10.61
N THR A 26 14.04 10.49 -11.63
CA THR A 26 13.54 9.59 -12.67
C THR A 26 14.68 9.09 -13.57
N ASN A 27 15.61 9.96 -13.93
CA ASN A 27 16.77 9.60 -14.76
C ASN A 27 17.76 8.66 -14.05
N ARG A 28 17.79 8.71 -12.70
CA ARG A 28 18.59 7.81 -11.85
C ARG A 28 18.01 6.40 -11.73
N LEU A 29 16.80 6.16 -12.24
CA LEU A 29 16.23 4.81 -12.33
C LEU A 29 17.02 4.01 -13.37
N ASN A 30 18.09 3.37 -12.91
CA ASN A 30 18.98 2.58 -13.75
C ASN A 30 18.35 1.21 -14.09
N ARG A 31 17.24 1.22 -14.84
CA ARG A 31 16.52 0.02 -15.28
C ARG A 31 15.92 0.17 -16.69
N PRO A 32 16.20 -0.77 -17.60
CA PRO A 32 15.67 -0.74 -18.97
C PRO A 32 14.18 -1.12 -19.12
N SER A 33 13.43 -1.38 -18.04
CA SER A 33 12.11 -2.03 -18.11
C SER A 33 10.88 -1.17 -17.77
N LEU A 34 11.02 0.12 -17.44
CA LEU A 34 9.86 0.97 -17.14
C LEU A 34 8.96 1.24 -18.36
N GLU A 35 9.43 0.97 -19.57
CA GLU A 35 8.62 1.08 -20.80
C GLU A 35 7.56 -0.02 -20.93
N THR A 36 7.66 -1.12 -20.18
CA THR A 36 6.76 -2.28 -20.34
C THR A 36 6.20 -2.87 -19.04
N SER A 37 6.70 -2.49 -17.86
CA SER A 37 6.25 -3.03 -16.57
C SER A 37 5.70 -1.95 -15.62
N LEU A 38 4.48 -2.16 -15.12
CA LEU A 38 3.87 -1.35 -14.06
C LEU A 38 4.62 -1.53 -12.73
N ALA A 39 4.84 -0.43 -12.00
CA ALA A 39 5.47 -0.44 -10.69
C ALA A 39 4.75 0.47 -9.70
N TRP A 40 4.65 0.03 -8.44
CA TRP A 40 4.16 0.86 -7.35
C TRP A 40 5.22 1.88 -6.92
N ILE A 41 4.79 3.10 -6.63
CA ILE A 41 5.63 4.19 -6.11
C ILE A 41 5.13 4.65 -4.75
N GLY A 42 5.93 5.42 -4.03
CA GLY A 42 5.62 5.89 -2.68
C GLY A 42 4.59 7.02 -2.60
N LEU A 43 3.72 7.24 -3.59
CA LEU A 43 2.69 8.31 -3.53
C LEU A 43 1.34 7.73 -3.07
N THR A 44 0.73 8.29 -2.03
CA THR A 44 -0.53 7.82 -1.43
C THR A 44 -1.40 8.97 -0.93
N ASP A 45 -2.73 8.83 -0.98
CA ASP A 45 -3.63 9.79 -0.35
C ASP A 45 -3.86 9.45 1.14
N ASP A 46 -4.12 10.46 1.99
CA ASP A 46 -4.60 10.30 3.37
C ASP A 46 -6.09 10.69 3.46
N PRO A 47 -7.00 9.71 3.65
CA PRO A 47 -8.44 9.95 3.75
C PRO A 47 -8.87 10.88 4.89
N LYS A 48 -8.01 11.19 5.87
CA LYS A 48 -8.33 12.14 6.94
C LYS A 48 -8.08 13.59 6.55
N SER A 49 -7.31 13.85 5.49
CA SER A 49 -6.89 15.20 5.09
C SER A 49 -8.03 16.08 4.52
N TRP A 50 -9.17 15.51 4.13
CA TRP A 50 -10.32 16.26 3.58
C TRP A 50 -11.55 16.33 4.53
N ARG A 51 -11.45 15.78 5.75
CA ARG A 51 -12.56 15.78 6.71
C ARG A 51 -12.72 17.16 7.36
N GLY A 52 -13.26 18.12 6.61
CA GLY A 52 -13.58 19.48 7.08
C GLY A 52 -13.29 20.62 6.08
N THR A 53 -12.60 20.35 4.97
CA THR A 53 -12.29 21.32 3.92
C THR A 53 -13.22 21.12 2.72
N TRP A 54 -14.43 21.69 2.80
CA TRP A 54 -15.27 21.94 1.61
C TRP A 54 -14.79 23.20 0.88
N SER A 55 -13.51 23.23 0.54
CA SER A 55 -12.87 24.26 -0.27
C SER A 55 -12.16 23.58 -1.43
N ASN A 56 -11.96 24.34 -2.51
CA ASN A 56 -11.23 24.01 -3.74
C ASN A 56 -9.77 23.53 -3.55
N ASP A 57 -9.40 23.07 -2.36
CA ASP A 57 -8.11 22.48 -2.05
C ASP A 57 -8.08 21.07 -2.66
N SER A 58 -7.66 21.07 -3.92
CA SER A 58 -7.15 19.93 -4.67
C SER A 58 -6.59 18.84 -3.74
N ILE A 59 -7.18 17.65 -3.82
CA ILE A 59 -6.66 16.35 -3.38
C ILE A 59 -5.20 16.44 -2.89
N SER A 60 -4.99 16.45 -1.57
CA SER A 60 -3.67 16.66 -0.97
C SER A 60 -2.84 15.37 -0.97
N TRP A 61 -2.42 14.93 -2.15
CA TRP A 61 -1.56 13.74 -2.31
C TRP A 61 -0.29 13.87 -1.46
N ARG A 62 0.01 12.83 -0.66
CA ARG A 62 1.16 12.78 0.24
C ARG A 62 2.11 11.67 -0.18
N TRP A 63 3.40 11.88 0.02
CA TRP A 63 4.35 10.78 -0.15
C TRP A 63 4.26 9.86 1.06
N SER A 64 4.06 8.57 0.84
CA SER A 64 3.95 7.54 1.89
C SER A 64 5.18 7.44 2.79
N ALA A 65 6.34 7.83 2.27
CA ALA A 65 7.59 7.84 3.03
C ALA A 65 7.61 8.95 4.10
N THR A 66 6.96 10.09 3.82
CA THR A 66 7.03 11.29 4.67
C THR A 66 5.71 11.64 5.33
N GLY A 67 4.58 11.23 4.76
CA GLY A 67 3.24 11.72 5.12
C GLY A 67 3.02 13.19 4.73
N GLU A 68 3.94 13.81 3.97
CA GLU A 68 3.91 15.21 3.58
C GLU A 68 3.54 15.36 2.10
N THR A 69 2.95 16.50 1.74
CA THR A 69 2.83 16.91 0.35
C THR A 69 4.24 17.16 -0.23
N GLY A 70 4.42 16.90 -1.52
CA GLY A 70 5.72 17.10 -2.18
C GLY A 70 6.21 18.55 -2.00
N ARG A 71 7.43 18.72 -1.47
CA ARG A 71 7.99 20.05 -1.12
C ARG A 71 8.28 20.94 -2.33
N THR A 72 8.51 20.34 -3.49
CA THR A 72 8.83 21.03 -4.75
C THR A 72 7.59 21.34 -5.59
N GLY A 73 6.42 20.81 -5.22
CA GLY A 73 5.21 20.89 -6.04
C GLY A 73 5.29 20.10 -7.36
N TYR A 74 6.31 19.28 -7.58
CA TYR A 74 6.45 18.48 -8.79
C TYR A 74 5.28 17.51 -8.94
N GLN A 75 4.63 17.55 -10.11
CA GLN A 75 3.53 16.66 -10.46
C GLN A 75 3.63 16.21 -11.92
N ASN A 76 3.44 14.91 -12.20
CA ASN A 76 3.54 14.38 -13.56
C ASN A 76 2.33 13.52 -13.95
N TRP A 77 1.13 13.98 -13.62
CA TRP A 77 -0.12 13.30 -13.97
C TRP A 77 -0.29 13.11 -15.49
N SER A 78 -0.90 12.00 -15.86
CA SER A 78 -1.45 11.82 -17.20
C SER A 78 -2.55 12.85 -17.47
N PRO A 79 -2.76 13.27 -18.74
CA PRO A 79 -3.86 14.15 -19.08
C PRO A 79 -5.20 13.59 -18.59
N GLY A 80 -5.94 14.38 -17.79
CA GLY A 80 -7.22 13.96 -17.24
C GLY A 80 -7.15 13.22 -15.90
N TYR A 81 -5.98 13.16 -15.26
CA TYR A 81 -5.77 12.63 -13.90
C TYR A 81 -5.17 13.74 -12.99
N PRO A 82 -5.33 13.66 -11.65
CA PRO A 82 -6.18 12.72 -10.94
C PRO A 82 -7.66 13.04 -11.21
N ASN A 83 -8.49 12.02 -11.43
CA ASN A 83 -9.93 12.22 -11.68
C ASN A 83 -10.81 11.67 -10.57
N SER A 84 -10.23 11.00 -9.57
CA SER A 84 -10.94 10.45 -8.42
C SER A 84 -12.21 9.71 -8.85
N ALA A 85 -12.10 8.86 -9.89
CA ALA A 85 -13.24 8.16 -10.43
C ALA A 85 -13.97 7.39 -9.31
N LYS A 86 -15.29 7.59 -9.19
CA LYS A 86 -16.12 7.02 -8.11
C LYS A 86 -15.71 7.43 -6.68
N ALA A 87 -14.91 8.49 -6.53
CA ALA A 87 -14.38 8.98 -5.24
C ALA A 87 -13.67 7.88 -4.42
N ASN A 88 -13.02 6.92 -5.08
CA ASN A 88 -12.39 5.76 -4.42
C ASN A 88 -10.94 5.48 -4.87
N GLN A 89 -10.34 6.42 -5.60
CA GLN A 89 -8.99 6.31 -6.15
C GLN A 89 -7.98 7.04 -5.27
N PHE A 90 -7.39 6.30 -4.33
CA PHE A 90 -6.51 6.84 -3.28
C PHE A 90 -5.04 6.41 -3.43
N CYS A 91 -4.72 5.68 -4.50
CA CYS A 91 -3.38 5.19 -4.80
C CYS A 91 -2.92 5.71 -6.16
N VAL A 92 -1.60 5.81 -6.37
CA VAL A 92 -1.02 6.25 -7.64
C VAL A 92 -0.07 5.17 -8.18
N PHE A 93 -0.14 4.92 -9.49
CA PHE A 93 0.88 4.15 -10.20
C PHE A 93 1.54 4.99 -11.29
N VAL A 94 2.71 4.54 -11.76
CA VAL A 94 3.41 5.16 -12.89
C VAL A 94 3.30 4.27 -14.12
N PHE A 95 2.92 4.87 -15.25
CA PHE A 95 2.87 4.23 -16.55
C PHE A 95 3.39 5.20 -17.61
N ASN A 96 4.37 4.77 -18.42
CA ASN A 96 5.06 5.62 -19.40
C ASN A 96 5.59 6.95 -18.82
N GLY A 97 6.10 6.90 -17.59
CA GLY A 97 6.61 8.07 -16.87
C GLY A 97 5.55 9.02 -16.34
N LYS A 98 4.26 8.78 -16.61
CA LYS A 98 3.12 9.59 -16.12
C LYS A 98 2.40 8.93 -14.96
N TRP A 99 1.68 9.73 -14.18
CA TRP A 99 0.99 9.30 -12.96
C TRP A 99 -0.52 9.21 -13.18
N ASP A 100 -1.14 8.14 -12.67
CA ASP A 100 -2.59 7.92 -12.75
C ASP A 100 -3.10 7.56 -11.35
N ASP A 101 -4.21 8.18 -10.91
CA ASP A 101 -4.90 7.74 -9.69
C ASP A 101 -5.73 6.50 -9.99
N TYR A 102 -5.65 5.55 -9.08
CA TYR A 102 -6.29 4.25 -9.22
C TYR A 102 -7.04 3.90 -7.96
N THR A 103 -8.14 3.16 -8.14
CA THR A 103 -8.91 2.63 -7.02
C THR A 103 -7.95 1.83 -6.18
N ASN A 104 -7.85 2.15 -4.88
CA ASN A 104 -7.09 1.32 -3.98
C ASN A 104 -7.59 -0.11 -4.20
N PRO A 105 -6.79 -1.05 -4.76
CA PRO A 105 -7.22 -2.43 -4.82
C PRO A 105 -7.54 -2.75 -3.37
N PRO A 106 -8.79 -3.17 -3.02
CA PRO A 106 -9.17 -3.36 -1.62
C PRO A 106 -8.02 -4.12 -0.99
N GLY A 107 -7.38 -3.51 0.02
CA GLY A 107 -6.07 -3.92 0.54
C GLY A 107 -6.16 -5.37 0.98
N GLN A 108 -5.99 -6.29 0.03
CA GLN A 108 -6.49 -7.64 0.19
C GLN A 108 -5.55 -8.27 1.18
N LYS A 109 -6.04 -8.46 2.40
CA LYS A 109 -5.28 -9.11 3.46
C LYS A 109 -4.90 -10.49 2.93
N ILE A 110 -3.61 -10.75 2.91
CA ILE A 110 -3.08 -12.06 2.56
C ILE A 110 -2.86 -12.80 3.86
N TYR A 111 -3.60 -13.89 4.05
CA TYR A 111 -3.48 -14.74 5.22
C TYR A 111 -2.51 -15.90 4.92
N THR A 112 -1.65 -16.22 5.89
CA THR A 112 -0.71 -17.34 5.80
C THR A 112 -0.81 -18.17 7.06
N LEU A 113 -0.92 -19.50 6.90
CA LEU A 113 -0.97 -20.43 8.02
C LEU A 113 0.45 -20.78 8.48
N ILE A 114 0.76 -20.49 9.74
CA ILE A 114 1.98 -20.96 10.41
C ILE A 114 1.65 -22.25 11.17
N GLN A 115 2.41 -23.31 10.91
CA GLN A 115 2.19 -24.64 11.49
C GLN A 115 2.85 -24.83 12.86
N ASN A 116 3.81 -23.97 13.21
CA ASN A 116 4.53 -24.07 14.47
C ASN A 116 3.58 -23.83 15.66
N SER A 117 3.60 -24.73 16.63
CA SER A 117 2.83 -24.57 17.87
C SER A 117 3.50 -23.53 18.77
N MET A 118 2.78 -22.47 19.10
CA MET A 118 3.24 -21.37 19.94
C MET A 118 2.08 -20.90 20.85
N ASN A 119 2.42 -20.31 22.00
CA ASN A 119 1.43 -19.53 22.74
C ASN A 119 1.11 -18.22 21.99
N TRP A 120 0.03 -17.54 22.37
CA TRP A 120 -0.43 -16.34 21.65
C TRP A 120 0.63 -15.23 21.56
N LYS A 121 1.36 -14.97 22.65
CA LYS A 121 2.37 -13.91 22.73
C LYS A 121 3.56 -14.20 21.80
N ASP A 122 4.03 -15.44 21.81
CA ASP A 122 5.13 -15.87 20.94
C ASP A 122 4.70 -15.89 19.46
N ALA A 123 3.45 -16.29 19.18
CA ALA A 123 2.88 -16.24 17.84
C ALA A 123 2.81 -14.81 17.31
N GLN A 124 2.38 -13.85 18.13
CA GLN A 124 2.35 -12.43 17.78
C GLN A 124 3.76 -11.88 17.51
N ALA A 125 4.70 -12.15 18.41
CA ALA A 125 6.09 -11.71 18.23
C ALA A 125 6.71 -12.31 16.96
N TYR A 126 6.46 -13.59 16.69
CA TYR A 126 6.90 -14.25 15.48
C TYR A 126 6.30 -13.61 14.22
N CYS A 127 4.98 -13.38 14.21
CA CYS A 127 4.30 -12.75 13.08
C CYS A 127 4.80 -11.32 12.83
N ARG A 128 5.05 -10.51 13.86
CA ARG A 128 5.63 -9.16 13.68
C ARG A 128 7.08 -9.15 13.20
N THR A 129 7.80 -10.24 13.43
CA THR A 129 9.20 -10.40 12.99
C THR A 129 9.30 -10.88 11.54
N HIS A 130 8.40 -11.76 11.11
CA HIS A 130 8.48 -12.45 9.81
C HIS A 130 7.39 -12.03 8.81
N HIS A 131 6.34 -11.37 9.29
CA HIS A 131 5.14 -10.94 8.56
C HIS A 131 4.67 -9.57 9.10
N THR A 132 3.40 -9.22 8.88
CA THR A 132 2.81 -7.98 9.42
C THR A 132 2.44 -8.14 10.90
N ASP A 133 1.48 -9.01 11.22
CA ASP A 133 1.01 -9.29 12.58
C ASP A 133 0.09 -10.55 12.55
N LEU A 134 -0.50 -10.93 13.69
CA LEU A 134 -1.60 -11.89 13.73
C LEU A 134 -2.80 -11.41 12.90
N ALA A 135 -3.56 -12.37 12.37
CA ALA A 135 -4.68 -12.09 11.47
C ALA A 135 -5.73 -11.18 12.12
N MET A 136 -5.99 -10.04 11.48
CA MET A 136 -7.13 -9.16 11.75
C MET A 136 -8.23 -9.46 10.73
N ILE A 137 -9.37 -9.94 11.20
CA ILE A 137 -10.51 -10.35 10.37
C ILE A 137 -11.67 -9.40 10.68
N GLU A 138 -12.11 -8.64 9.69
CA GLU A 138 -13.06 -7.52 9.86
C GLU A 138 -14.35 -7.71 9.05
N ASN A 139 -14.47 -8.77 8.25
CA ASN A 139 -15.67 -9.10 7.48
C ASN A 139 -15.75 -10.61 7.14
N ASP A 140 -16.93 -11.05 6.67
CA ASP A 140 -17.20 -12.46 6.34
C ASP A 140 -16.36 -12.99 5.18
N GLN A 141 -16.00 -12.14 4.22
CA GLN A 141 -15.15 -12.52 3.10
C GLN A 141 -13.75 -12.90 3.60
N GLU A 142 -13.16 -12.07 4.46
CA GLU A 142 -11.88 -12.33 5.13
C GLU A 142 -11.95 -13.58 5.99
N ASN A 143 -13.04 -13.78 6.73
CA ASN A 143 -13.24 -14.98 7.54
C ASN A 143 -13.28 -16.23 6.65
N GLY A 144 -13.97 -16.18 5.50
CA GLY A 144 -13.98 -17.27 4.51
C GLY A 144 -12.60 -17.57 3.94
N GLN A 145 -11.79 -16.55 3.65
CA GLN A 145 -10.40 -16.72 3.21
C GLN A 145 -9.55 -17.42 4.27
N VAL A 146 -9.63 -17.00 5.54
CA VAL A 146 -8.91 -17.64 6.64
C VAL A 146 -9.35 -19.09 6.82
N MET A 147 -10.65 -19.37 6.79
CA MET A 147 -11.19 -20.72 6.94
C MET A 147 -10.70 -21.67 5.85
N SER A 148 -10.53 -21.19 4.61
CA SER A 148 -9.98 -22.01 3.50
C SER A 148 -8.53 -22.48 3.74
N LEU A 149 -7.80 -21.81 4.64
CA LEU A 149 -6.42 -22.14 4.97
C LEU A 149 -6.30 -23.11 6.15
N LEU A 150 -7.37 -23.31 6.93
CA LEU A 150 -7.32 -24.03 8.20
C LEU A 150 -7.70 -25.51 8.03
N PRO A 151 -6.76 -26.47 8.21
CA PRO A 151 -7.09 -27.89 8.24
C PRO A 151 -7.70 -28.27 9.60
N ASN A 152 -8.98 -27.97 9.82
CA ASN A 152 -9.80 -28.36 10.99
C ASN A 152 -9.11 -28.20 12.35
N SER A 153 -8.36 -27.11 12.56
CA SER A 153 -7.55 -26.94 13.76
C SER A 153 -7.59 -25.51 14.27
N LYS A 154 -7.54 -25.35 15.59
CA LYS A 154 -7.60 -24.06 16.28
C LYS A 154 -6.33 -23.24 15.98
N ARG A 155 -6.47 -21.94 15.74
CA ARG A 155 -5.35 -21.02 15.51
C ARG A 155 -5.58 -19.70 16.23
N TRP A 156 -4.48 -19.05 16.61
CA TRP A 156 -4.50 -17.71 17.19
C TRP A 156 -4.82 -16.66 16.12
N ILE A 157 -5.63 -15.67 16.50
CA ILE A 157 -5.91 -14.45 15.72
C ILE A 157 -5.49 -13.23 16.54
N GLY A 158 -5.51 -12.04 15.92
CA GLY A 158 -5.10 -10.79 16.55
C GLY A 158 -6.07 -10.22 17.60
N LEU A 159 -7.18 -10.91 17.89
CA LEU A 159 -8.14 -10.52 18.93
C LEU A 159 -7.64 -11.01 20.30
N TYR A 160 -7.58 -10.12 21.29
CA TYR A 160 -7.16 -10.40 22.66
C TYR A 160 -7.93 -9.57 23.67
#